data_AF-A0A2V9DTY1-F1
#
_entry.id   AF-A0A2V9DTY1-F1
#
_cell.length_a   1.000
_cell.length_b   1.000
_cell.length_c   1.000
_cell.angle_alpha   90.00
_cell.angle_beta   90.00
_cell.angle_gamma   90.00
#
_symmetry.space_group_name_H-M   'P 1'
#
loop_
_entity.id
_entity.type
_entity.pdbx_description
1 polymer ?
#
loop_
_entity_poly.entity_id
_entity_poly.type
_entity_poly.pdbx_seq_one_letter_code
_entity_poly.pdbx_strand_id
1 'polypeptide(L)' 'MESPKPKPTDAWSKELGGGILTFTSESVGDPIASYIHEAKFERGTSSYSMARQSTEPLTRAEVENRFADFISEIRHGQ' A
#
# COMPACT_ATOMS: atom_id res chain seq x y z
N MET A 1 18.46 -0.13 25.22
CA MET A 1 18.11 -0.94 24.03
C MET A 1 17.47 0.01 23.04
N GLU A 2 18.03 0.06 21.85
CA GLU A 2 17.80 1.06 20.81
C GLU A 2 16.33 1.10 20.38
N SER A 3 15.77 2.31 20.24
CA SER A 3 14.48 2.51 19.58
C SER A 3 14.54 1.85 18.20
N PRO A 4 13.52 1.06 17.78
CA PRO A 4 13.54 0.46 16.46
C PRO A 4 13.64 1.58 15.43
N LYS A 5 14.79 1.65 14.75
CA LYS A 5 15.03 2.55 13.64
C LYS A 5 13.88 2.33 12.66
N PRO A 6 13.11 3.37 12.27
CA PRO A 6 12.01 3.20 11.33
C PRO A 6 12.60 2.51 10.11
N LYS A 7 12.08 1.31 9.80
CA LYS A 7 12.46 0.60 8.59
C LYS A 7 12.15 1.50 7.40
N PRO A 8 12.97 1.47 6.34
CA PRO A 8 12.72 2.30 5.17
C PRO A 8 11.32 1.98 4.62
N THR A 9 10.40 2.93 4.77
CA THR A 9 9.06 2.87 4.20
C THR A 9 9.15 3.48 2.80
N ASP A 10 8.95 2.67 1.75
CA ASP A 10 8.75 3.23 0.41
C ASP A 10 7.28 3.64 0.29
N ALA A 11 7.04 4.93 0.07
CA ALA A 11 5.70 5.48 -0.04
C ALA A 11 5.59 6.30 -1.32
N TRP A 12 4.52 6.07 -2.09
CA TRP A 12 4.21 6.87 -3.26
C TRP A 12 2.70 7.01 -3.42
N SER A 13 2.27 8.11 -4.01
CA SER A 13 0.86 8.38 -4.25
C SER A 13 0.60 8.74 -5.70
N LYS A 14 -0.64 8.53 -6.13
CA LYS A 14 -1.13 8.90 -7.45
C LYS A 14 -2.61 9.27 -7.38
N GLU A 15 -3.02 10.17 -8.25
CA GLU A 15 -4.43 10.51 -8.41
C GLU A 15 -5.16 9.39 -9.15
N LEU A 16 -6.34 9.03 -8.66
CA LEU A 16 -7.18 7.97 -9.23
C LEU A 16 -8.66 8.27 -8.94
N GLY A 17 -9.54 8.20 -9.95
CA GLY A 17 -11.00 8.26 -9.71
C GLY A 17 -11.50 9.49 -8.94
N GLY A 18 -10.81 10.63 -9.05
CA GLY A 18 -11.13 11.87 -8.33
C GLY A 18 -10.66 11.91 -6.86
N GLY A 19 -9.82 10.97 -6.43
CA GLY A 19 -9.17 10.96 -5.12
C GLY A 19 -7.67 10.66 -5.19
N ILE A 20 -7.04 10.54 -4.03
CA ILE A 20 -5.62 10.22 -3.89
C ILE A 20 -5.47 8.77 -3.44
N LEU A 21 -4.77 7.96 -4.23
CA LEU A 21 -4.36 6.62 -3.87
C LEU A 21 -2.89 6.64 -3.44
N THR A 22 -2.65 6.35 -2.17
CA THR A 22 -1.32 6.26 -1.56
C THR A 22 -0.97 4.80 -1.33
N PHE A 23 0.21 4.39 -1.77
CA PHE A 23 0.79 3.09 -1.46
C PHE A 23 1.95 3.28 -0.50
N THR A 24 2.02 2.41 0.49
CA THR A 24 3.12 2.33 1.45
C THR A 24 3.64 0.90 1.50
N SER A 25 4.95 0.74 1.60
CA SER A 25 5.61 -0.54 1.71
C SER A 25 6.58 -0.48 2.89
N GLU A 26 6.33 -1.29 3.90
CA GLU A 26 7.15 -1.38 5.10
C GLU A 26 7.83 -2.75 5.16
N SER A 27 9.15 -2.79 5.36
CA SER A 27 9.81 -4.03 5.73
C SER A 27 9.60 -4.27 7.22
N VAL A 28 8.96 -5.37 7.62
CA VAL A 28 8.75 -5.69 9.04
C VAL A 28 9.78 -6.66 9.59
N GLY A 29 10.75 -7.09 8.77
CA GLY A 29 11.92 -7.89 9.21
C GLY A 29 11.53 -9.20 9.90
N ASP A 30 10.32 -9.68 9.64
CA ASP A 30 9.77 -10.92 10.17
C ASP A 30 10.06 -12.06 9.17
N PRO A 31 10.44 -13.26 9.64
CA PRO A 31 10.75 -14.40 8.77
C PRO A 31 9.51 -14.96 8.04
N ILE A 32 8.30 -14.67 8.50
CA ILE A 32 7.05 -15.20 7.91
C ILE A 32 6.40 -14.19 6.95
N ALA A 33 6.52 -12.89 7.25
CA ALA A 33 6.02 -11.81 6.39
C ALA A 33 7.04 -10.68 6.37
N SER A 34 7.99 -10.70 5.45
CA SER A 34 9.10 -9.74 5.47
C SER A 34 8.70 -8.31 5.10
N TYR A 35 7.57 -8.13 4.41
CA TYR A 35 7.05 -6.85 3.94
C TYR A 35 5.53 -6.74 4.13
N ILE A 36 5.06 -5.54 4.45
CA ILE A 36 3.66 -5.14 4.46
C ILE A 36 3.49 -4.04 3.42
N HIS A 37 2.60 -4.26 2.47
CA HIS A 37 2.18 -3.26 1.50
C HIS A 37 0.78 -2.80 1.86
N GLU A 38 0.54 -1.51 1.93
CA GLU A 38 -0.78 -0.93 2.15
C GLU A 38 -1.12 0.02 0.99
N ALA A 39 -2.37 -0.01 0.57
CA ALA A 39 -2.97 0.89 -0.38
C ALA A 39 -4.10 1.64 0.32
N LYS A 40 -3.99 2.96 0.41
CA LYS A 40 -4.99 3.84 1.02
C LYS A 40 -5.52 4.82 -0.02
N PHE A 41 -6.82 4.80 -0.25
CA PHE A 41 -7.52 5.71 -1.14
C PHE A 41 -8.36 6.71 -0.35
N GLU A 42 -8.23 8.00 -0.68
CA GLU A 42 -8.95 9.09 -0.03
C GLU A 42 -9.65 9.95 -1.08
N ARG A 43 -10.99 10.05 -0.99
CA ARG A 43 -11.83 10.88 -1.87
C ARG A 43 -12.86 11.64 -1.05
N GLY A 44 -12.64 12.95 -0.89
CA GLY A 44 -13.52 13.81 -0.07
C GLY A 44 -13.53 13.34 1.39
N THR A 45 -14.68 12.87 1.86
CA THR A 45 -14.85 12.30 3.22
C THR A 45 -14.76 10.78 3.26
N SER A 46 -14.70 10.12 2.10
CA SER A 46 -14.56 8.66 2.02
C SER A 46 -13.09 8.29 2.02
N SER A 47 -12.73 7.29 2.84
CA SER A 47 -11.40 6.70 2.83
C SER A 47 -11.52 5.17 2.84
N TYR A 48 -10.68 4.53 2.06
CA TYR A 48 -10.59 3.08 1.93
C TYR A 48 -9.14 2.68 2.07
N SER A 49 -8.87 1.56 2.72
CA SER A 49 -7.51 1.05 2.88
C SER A 49 -7.49 -0.46 2.79
N MET A 50 -6.47 -0.99 2.13
CA MET A 50 -6.24 -2.42 2.04
C MET A 50 -4.76 -2.70 2.28
N ALA A 51 -4.45 -3.70 3.09
CA ALA A 51 -3.09 -4.14 3.34
C ALA A 51 -2.89 -5.59 2.86
N ARG A 52 -1.69 -5.88 2.33
CA ARG A 52 -1.25 -7.20 1.90
C ARG A 52 0.18 -7.44 2.34
N GLN A 53 0.44 -8.63 2.88
CA GLN A 53 1.77 -9.04 3.30
C GLN A 53 2.49 -9.75 2.14
N SER A 54 3.82 -9.67 2.12
CA SER A 54 4.66 -10.39 1.18
C SER A 54 5.99 -10.77 1.81
N THR A 55 6.56 -11.87 1.35
CA THR A 55 7.88 -12.36 1.78
C THR A 55 9.02 -11.69 1.02
N GLU A 56 8.72 -10.99 -0.07
CA GLU A 56 9.68 -10.36 -0.98
C GLU A 56 9.36 -8.88 -1.14
N PRO A 57 10.37 -8.02 -1.37
CA PRO A 57 10.14 -6.62 -1.69
C PRO A 57 9.50 -6.52 -3.08
N LEU A 58 8.31 -5.96 -3.14
CA LEU A 58 7.61 -5.73 -4.40
C LEU A 58 7.99 -4.38 -5.01
N THR A 59 8.12 -4.34 -6.33
CA THR A 59 8.22 -3.08 -7.08
C THR A 59 6.88 -2.35 -7.09
N ARG A 60 6.89 -1.05 -7.42
CA ARG A 60 5.65 -0.25 -7.51
C ARG A 60 4.60 -0.87 -8.42
N ALA A 61 5.02 -1.38 -9.58
CA ALA A 61 4.13 -2.03 -10.54
C ALA A 61 3.55 -3.35 -9.99
N GLU A 62 4.32 -4.13 -9.23
CA GLU A 62 3.84 -5.35 -8.59
C GLU A 62 2.86 -5.04 -7.46
N VAL A 63 3.13 -4.02 -6.65
CA VAL A 63 2.19 -3.53 -5.65
C VAL A 63 0.89 -3.11 -6.33
N GLU A 64 0.94 -2.31 -7.39
CA GLU A 64 -0.27 -1.93 -8.14
C GLU A 64 -1.03 -3.15 -8.67
N ASN A 65 -0.34 -4.17 -9.19
CA ASN A 65 -0.97 -5.42 -9.63
C ASN A 65 -1.59 -6.21 -8.47
N ARG A 66 -0.93 -6.26 -7.30
CA ARG A 66 -1.48 -6.91 -6.10
C ARG A 66 -2.72 -6.19 -5.57
N PHE A 67 -2.81 -4.88 -5.77
CA PHE A 67 -3.99 -4.10 -5.44
C PHE A 67 -4.89 -3.85 -6.65
N ALA A 68 -4.73 -4.58 -7.76
CA ALA A 68 -5.52 -4.33 -8.97
C ALA A 68 -7.03 -4.44 -8.72
N ASP A 69 -7.47 -5.40 -7.91
CA ASP A 69 -8.88 -5.53 -7.52
C ASP A 69 -9.37 -4.30 -6.72
N PHE A 70 -8.57 -3.81 -5.77
CA PHE A 70 -8.88 -2.63 -4.97
C PHE A 70 -8.89 -1.34 -5.83
N ILE A 71 -7.89 -1.18 -6.70
CA ILE A 71 -7.81 -0.09 -7.68
C ILE A 71 -8.99 -0.13 -8.64
N SER A 72 -9.37 -1.33 -9.08
CA SER A 72 -10.53 -1.57 -9.93
C SER A 72 -11.80 -1.17 -9.19
N GLU A 73 -12.00 -1.61 -7.95
CA GLU A 73 -13.12 -1.21 -7.11
C GLU A 73 -13.19 0.31 -6.92
N ILE A 74 -12.06 1.00 -6.79
CA ILE A 74 -12.04 2.48 -6.72
C ILE A 74 -12.43 3.12 -8.05
N ARG A 75 -11.91 2.60 -9.18
CA ARG A 75 -12.20 3.13 -10.52
C ARG A 75 -13.64 2.89 -10.94
N HIS A 76 -14.20 1.76 -10.51
CA HIS A 76 -15.56 1.33 -10.78
C HIS A 76 -16.53 1.67 -9.63
N GLY A 77 -16.03 2.26 -8.53
CA GLY A 77 -16.76 2.53 -7.29
C GLY A 77 -17.45 3.88 -7.31
N GLN A 78 -18.78 3.97 -7.30
CA GLN A 78 -19.85 2.96 -7.35
C GLN A 78 -20.89 3.44 -8.37
#